data_AF-A0A536TSH9-F1
#
_entry.id   AF-A0A536TSH9-F1
#
_cell.length_a   1.000
_cell.length_b   1.000
_cell.length_c   1.000
_cell.angle_alpha   90.00
_cell.angle_beta   90.00
_cell.angle_gamma   90.00
#
_symmetry.space_group_name_H-M   'P 1'
#
loop_
_entity.id
_entity.type
_entity.pdbx_description
1 polymer ?
#
loop_
_entity_poly.entity_id
_entity_poly.type
_entity_poly.pdbx_seq_one_letter_code
_entity_poly.pdbx_strand_id
1 'polypeptide(L)' 'MKFCSHCGFAAPELRVPDGDTLPRYVCGACGTIHYQ' A
#
# COMPACT_ATOMS: atom_id res chain seq x y z
N MET A 1 -1.38 3.79 8.45
CA MET A 1 -1.09 5.25 8.44
C MET A 1 -2.31 5.95 7.83
N LYS A 2 -2.70 7.16 8.26
CA LYS A 2 -3.85 7.86 7.64
C LYS A 2 -3.61 8.23 6.16
N PHE A 3 -2.34 8.33 5.78
CA PHE A 3 -1.88 8.74 4.45
C PHE A 3 -0.63 7.92 4.10
N CYS A 4 -0.36 7.77 2.80
CA CYS A 4 0.85 7.14 2.28
C CYS A 4 2.07 8.04 2.54
N SER A 5 3.10 7.51 3.21
CA SER A 5 4.34 8.28 3.47
C SER A 5 5.17 8.60 2.21
N HIS A 6 4.90 7.92 1.10
CA HIS A 6 5.66 8.10 -0.14
C HIS A 6 5.05 9.18 -1.04
N CYS A 7 3.72 9.19 -1.21
CA CYS A 7 3.05 10.15 -2.10
C CYS A 7 2.16 11.15 -1.35
N GLY A 8 1.89 10.96 -0.06
CA GLY A 8 1.01 11.82 0.75
C GLY A 8 -0.49 11.61 0.52
N PHE A 9 -0.88 10.78 -0.45
CA PHE A 9 -2.28 10.49 -0.77
C PHE A 9 -2.83 9.31 0.04
N ALA A 10 -3.98 8.76 -0.39
CA ALA A 10 -4.78 7.69 0.20
C ALA A 10 -4.06 6.77 1.20
N ALA A 11 -4.77 6.43 2.29
CA ALA A 11 -4.29 5.49 3.29
C ALA A 11 -3.87 4.16 2.64
N PRO A 12 -2.70 3.61 2.99
CA PRO A 12 -2.33 2.26 2.57
C PRO A 12 -3.35 1.25 3.09
N GLU A 13 -3.84 0.40 2.21
CA GLU A 13 -4.80 -0.66 2.50
C GLU A 13 -4.16 -2.03 2.36
N LEU A 14 -4.63 -2.99 3.14
CA LEU A 14 -4.10 -4.34 3.08
C LEU A 14 -4.74 -5.07 1.89
N ARG A 15 -3.95 -5.37 0.87
CA ARG A 15 -4.37 -6.13 -0.31
C ARG A 15 -3.27 -7.08 -0.77
N VAL A 16 -3.64 -8.11 -1.53
CA VAL A 16 -2.66 -8.99 -2.19
C VAL A 16 -2.37 -8.40 -3.57
N PRO A 17 -1.17 -7.85 -3.84
CA PRO A 17 -0.83 -7.37 -5.17
C PRO A 17 -0.68 -8.53 -6.17
N ASP A 18 -0.77 -8.21 -7.46
CA ASP A 18 -0.62 -9.19 -8.53
C ASP A 18 0.81 -9.76 -8.53
N GLY A 19 0.93 -11.09 -8.61
CA GLY A 19 2.21 -11.79 -8.48
C GLY A 19 2.67 -12.04 -7.03
N ASP A 20 1.86 -11.66 -6.05
CA ASP A 20 2.11 -11.89 -4.64
C ASP A 20 1.15 -12.92 -4.05
N THR A 21 1.62 -13.65 -3.04
CA THR A 21 0.81 -14.65 -2.32
C THR A 21 0.39 -14.19 -0.93
N LEU A 22 0.96 -13.07 -0.46
CA LEU A 22 0.72 -12.55 0.87
C LEU A 22 0.10 -11.15 0.81
N PRO A 23 -0.82 -10.82 1.73
CA PRO A 23 -1.37 -9.48 1.84
C PRO A 23 -0.30 -8.49 2.28
N ARG A 24 -0.19 -7.37 1.57
CA ARG A 24 0.74 -6.28 1.86
C ARG A 24 -0.03 -4.96 2.00
N TYR A 25 0.51 -4.02 2.76
CA TYR A 25 -0.05 -2.66 2.79
C TYR A 25 0.34 -1.94 1.51
N VAL A 26 -0.61 -1.75 0.60
CA VAL A 26 -0.38 -1.09 -0.68
C VAL A 26 -1.15 0.23 -0.70
N CYS A 27 -0.50 1.30 -1.13
CA CYS A 27 -1.20 2.54 -1.41
C CYS A 27 -2.01 2.41 -2.71
N GLY A 28 -3.32 2.59 -2.64
CA GLY A 28 -4.19 2.59 -3.83
C GLY A 28 -3.94 3.75 -4.81
N ALA A 29 -3.26 4.82 -4.38
CA ALA A 29 -2.99 6.00 -5.21
C ALA A 29 -1.70 5.87 -6.05
N CYS A 30 -0.61 5.35 -5.48
CA CYS A 30 0.69 5.28 -6.15
C CYS A 30 1.23 3.84 -6.28
N GLY A 31 0.54 2.83 -5.75
CA GLY A 31 0.96 1.43 -5.79
C GLY A 31 2.15 1.09 -4.88
N THR A 32 2.64 2.04 -4.09
CA THR A 32 3.77 1.80 -3.18
C THR A 32 3.39 0.80 -2.11
N ILE A 33 4.24 -0.21 -1.95
CA ILE A 33 4.12 -1.21 -0.89
C ILE A 33 4.82 -0.67 0.35
N HIS A 34 4.06 -0.55 1.44
CA HIS A 34 4.55 -0.15 2.75
C HIS A 34 4.82 -1.40 3.58
N TYR A 35 6.08 -1.78 3.67
CA TYR A 35 6.53 -2.73 4.68
C TYR A 35 6.65 -1.96 5.99
N GLN A 36 5.88 -2.36 7.00
CA GLN A 36 5.96 -1.76 8.33
C GLN A 36 7.29 -2.13 8.99
#